data_AF-A0A953AA81-F1
#
_entry.id   AF-A0A953AA81-F1
#
_cell.length_a   1.000
_cell.length_b   1.000
_cell.length_c   1.000
_cell.angle_alpha   90.00
_cell.angle_beta   90.00
_cell.angle_gamma   90.00
#
_symmetry.space_group_name_H-M   'P 1'
#
loop_
_entity.id
_entity.type
_entity.pdbx_description
1 polymer ?
#
loop_
_entity_poly.entity_id
_entity_poly.type
_entity_poly.pdbx_seq_one_letter_code
_entity_poly.pdbx_strand_id
1 'polypeptide(L)'
;MRIWDLPPECLCRQHLLGEHRELHALWSILTQGKPGFANHPETRRWRGKRKALFLRHDQLVAEMQRRGSFSYTHLPPHEPQR
;
A
#
# COMPACT_ATOMS: atom_id res chain seq x y z
N MET A 1 9.53 -5.66 1.23
CA MET A 1 8.07 -5.44 1.27
C MET A 1 7.58 -5.58 2.68
N ARG A 2 7.05 -4.50 3.23
CA ARG A 2 6.58 -4.39 4.59
C ARG A 2 5.50 -3.32 4.67
N ILE A 3 4.39 -3.70 5.30
CA ILE A 3 3.34 -2.80 5.76
C ILE A 3 3.38 -2.86 7.29
N TRP A 4 3.58 -1.70 7.92
CA TRP A 4 3.97 -1.62 9.33
C TRP A 4 2.84 -1.92 10.32
N ASP A 5 1.60 -2.09 9.85
CA ASP A 5 0.39 -2.30 10.66
C ASP A 5 0.26 -1.28 11.82
N LEU A 6 0.87 -0.10 11.67
CA LEU A 6 0.84 1.03 12.59
C LEU A 6 0.05 2.20 11.99
N PRO A 7 -0.57 3.07 12.82
CA PRO A 7 -1.19 4.29 12.31
C PRO A 7 -0.17 5.14 11.51
N PRO A 8 -0.52 5.68 10.33
CA PRO A 8 0.39 6.46 9.50
C PRO A 8 1.03 7.66 10.21
N GLU A 9 0.32 8.27 11.15
CA GLU A 9 0.77 9.37 11.99
C GLU A 9 1.99 9.01 12.85
N CYS A 10 2.13 7.73 13.20
CA CYS A 10 3.29 7.22 13.96
C CYS A 10 4.52 6.98 13.06
N LEU A 11 4.35 6.97 11.73
CA LEU A 11 5.46 6.71 10.82
C LEU A 11 6.28 7.99 10.59
N CYS A 12 7.60 7.88 10.68
CA CYS A 12 8.47 8.95 10.22
C CYS A 12 8.39 9.07 8.68
N ARG A 13 8.87 10.20 8.14
CA ARG A 13 8.81 10.49 6.70
C ARG A 13 9.32 9.35 5.82
N GLN A 14 10.44 8.73 6.20
CA GLN A 14 11.06 7.65 5.42
C GLN A 14 10.21 6.38 5.44
N HIS A 15 9.66 5.99 6.60
CA HIS A 15 8.80 4.82 6.71
C HIS A 15 7.47 5.02 5.99
N LEU A 16 6.88 6.21 6.05
CA LEU A 16 5.64 6.55 5.34
C LEU A 16 5.83 6.43 3.81
N LEU A 17 6.92 6.99 3.28
CA LEU A 17 7.28 6.87 1.86
C LEU A 17 7.66 5.45 1.45
N GLY A 18 8.40 4.74 2.30
CA GLY A 18 8.79 3.36 2.07
C GLY A 18 7.57 2.45 1.97
N GLU A 19 6.66 2.55 2.93
CA GLU A 19 5.44 1.76 2.94
C GLU A 19 4.56 2.06 1.72
N HIS A 20 4.37 3.34 1.36
CA HIS A 20 3.60 3.72 0.18
C HIS A 20 4.16 3.08 -1.11
N ARG A 21 5.48 3.10 -1.31
CA ARG A 21 6.14 2.50 -2.48
C ARG A 21 6.01 0.98 -2.50
N GLU A 22 6.24 0.32 -1.37
CA GLU A 22 6.14 -1.13 -1.28
C GLU A 22 4.68 -1.61 -1.42
N LEU A 23 3.72 -0.83 -0.94
CA LEU A 23 2.29 -1.07 -1.13
C LEU A 23 1.94 -1.03 -2.63
N HIS A 24 2.41 -0.04 -3.39
CA HIS A 24 2.22 0.01 -4.86
C HIS A 24 2.77 -1.23 -5.57
N ALA A 25 3.92 -1.74 -5.13
CA ALA A 25 4.49 -2.97 -5.66
C ALA A 25 3.61 -4.20 -5.34
N LEU A 26 3.13 -4.31 -4.09
CA LEU A 26 2.18 -5.35 -3.68
C LEU A 26 0.89 -5.28 -4.50
N TRP A 27 0.32 -4.09 -4.68
CA TRP A 27 -0.87 -3.87 -5.49
C TRP A 27 -0.69 -4.38 -6.92
N SER A 28 0.43 -4.04 -7.55
CA SER A 28 0.76 -4.48 -8.91
C SER A 28 0.87 -5.99 -9.01
N ILE A 29 1.47 -6.66 -8.02
CA ILE A 29 1.55 -8.13 -7.99
C ILE A 29 0.17 -8.76 -7.84
N LEU A 30 -0.66 -8.22 -6.95
CA LEU A 30 -1.99 -8.76 -6.65
C LEU A 30 -3.02 -8.48 -7.75
N THR A 31 -2.86 -7.41 -8.52
CA THR A 31 -3.81 -7.03 -9.59
C THR A 31 -3.37 -7.48 -10.98
N GLN A 32 -2.07 -7.44 -11.27
CA GLN A 32 -1.54 -7.77 -12.60
C GLN A 32 -0.90 -9.16 -12.68
N GLY A 33 -0.89 -9.93 -11.57
CA GLY A 33 -0.36 -11.29 -11.56
C GLY A 33 1.15 -11.38 -11.81
N LYS A 34 1.90 -10.29 -11.54
CA LYS A 34 3.35 -10.25 -11.79
C LYS A 34 4.06 -11.35 -10.96
N PRO A 35 4.85 -12.25 -11.59
CA PRO A 35 5.31 -13.48 -10.94
C PRO A 35 6.40 -13.27 -9.87
N GLY A 36 7.05 -12.10 -9.80
CA GLY A 36 8.23 -11.84 -8.96
C GLY A 36 8.03 -12.08 -7.46
N PHE A 37 7.82 -11.03 -6.65
CA PHE A 37 7.59 -11.17 -5.21
C PHE A 37 6.23 -11.83 -4.86
N ALA A 38 5.64 -12.62 -5.75
CA ALA A 38 4.36 -13.32 -5.56
C ALA A 38 4.37 -14.27 -4.35
N ASN A 39 5.51 -14.92 -4.10
CA ASN A 39 5.70 -15.83 -2.97
C ASN A 39 6.26 -15.16 -1.71
N HIS A 40 6.52 -13.85 -1.74
CA HIS A 40 6.98 -13.10 -0.58
C HIS A 40 5.94 -13.22 0.56
N PRO A 41 6.35 -13.40 1.83
CA PRO A 41 5.43 -13.55 2.96
C PRO A 41 4.37 -12.44 3.02
N GLU A 42 4.79 -11.21 2.75
CA GLU A 42 3.88 -10.05 2.73
C GLU A 42 2.86 -10.14 1.59
N THR A 43 3.27 -10.50 0.38
CA THR A 43 2.33 -10.69 -0.74
C THR A 43 1.30 -11.78 -0.43
N ARG A 44 1.75 -12.88 0.18
CA ARG A 44 0.87 -13.96 0.63
C ARG A 44 -0.11 -13.48 1.71
N ARG A 45 0.34 -12.65 2.67
CA ARG A 45 -0.51 -12.06 3.72
C ARG A 45 -1.67 -11.25 3.15
N TRP A 46 -1.44 -10.55 2.05
CA TRP A 46 -2.41 -9.66 1.40
C TRP A 46 -3.21 -10.31 0.26
N ARG A 47 -2.92 -11.55 -0.12
CA ARG A 47 -3.70 -12.28 -1.13
C ARG A 47 -5.16 -12.38 -0.68
N GLY A 48 -6.09 -11.99 -1.54
CA GLY A 48 -7.53 -11.93 -1.23
C GLY A 48 -7.98 -10.70 -0.41
N LYS A 49 -7.05 -9.84 0.05
CA LYS A 49 -7.35 -8.67 0.92
C LYS A 49 -7.18 -7.33 0.20
N ARG A 50 -7.49 -7.27 -1.10
CA ARG A 50 -7.27 -6.08 -1.96
C ARG A 50 -7.98 -4.83 -1.42
N LYS A 51 -9.23 -4.95 -0.94
CA LYS A 51 -9.97 -3.83 -0.35
C LYS A 51 -9.26 -3.24 0.88
N ALA A 52 -8.76 -4.10 1.77
CA ALA A 52 -8.02 -3.64 2.95
C ALA A 52 -6.70 -2.96 2.57
N LEU A 53 -6.01 -3.46 1.53
CA LEU A 53 -4.78 -2.87 1.02
C LEU A 53 -5.03 -1.48 0.40
N PHE A 54 -6.15 -1.33 -0.31
CA PHE A 54 -6.58 -0.04 -0.87
C PHE A 54 -6.88 0.97 0.25
N LEU A 55 -7.66 0.58 1.26
CA LEU A 55 -7.93 1.46 2.41
C LEU A 55 -6.66 1.87 3.15
N ARG A 56 -5.68 0.96 3.26
CA ARG A 56 -4.38 1.28 3.85
C ARG A 56 -3.62 2.32 3.02
N HIS A 57 -3.67 2.22 1.69
CA HIS A 57 -3.08 3.22 0.81
C HIS A 57 -3.72 4.60 1.00
N ASP A 58 -5.05 4.67 1.09
CA ASP A 58 -5.75 5.94 1.33
C ASP A 58 -5.33 6.59 2.65
N GLN A 59 -5.16 5.78 3.71
CA GLN A 59 -4.64 6.26 4.99
C GLN A 59 -3.23 6.86 4.87
N LEU A 60 -2.32 6.19 4.14
CA LEU A 60 -0.97 6.70 3.90
C LEU A 60 -1.00 8.01 3.10
N VAL A 61 -1.83 8.08 2.06
CA VAL A 61 -1.97 9.28 1.22
C VAL A 61 -2.58 10.45 2.00
N ALA A 62 -3.61 10.22 2.81
CA ALA A 62 -4.20 11.25 3.66
C ALA A 62 -3.16 11.84 4.62
N GLU A 63 -2.33 10.99 5.23
CA GLU A 63 -1.25 11.46 6.11
C GLU A 63 -0.15 12.22 5.35
N MET A 64 0.21 11.76 4.15
CA MET A 64 1.15 12.46 3.28
C MET A 64 0.63 13.84 2.86
N GLN A 65 -0.66 13.94 2.54
CA GLN A 65 -1.36 15.19 2.23
C GLN A 65 -1.32 16.15 3.42
N ARG A 66 -1.68 15.64 4.60
CA ARG A 66 -1.69 16.42 5.84
C ARG A 66 -0.33 17.05 6.17
N ARG A 67 0.77 16.36 5.84
CA ARG A 67 2.13 16.84 6.09
C ARG A 67 2.71 17.73 4.97
N GLY A 68 2.06 17.87 3.82
CA GLY A 68 2.34 18.92 2.82
C GLY A 68 3.69 18.90 2.10
N SER A 69 4.44 17.78 2.08
CA SER A 69 5.79 17.73 1.47
C SER A 69 6.14 16.38 0.81
N PHE A 70 5.12 15.66 0.37
CA PHE A 70 5.24 14.32 -0.19
C PHE A 70 4.82 14.31 -1.66
N SER A 71 5.61 13.64 -2.50
CA SER A 71 5.15 13.21 -3.82
C SER A 71 4.52 11.84 -3.67
N TYR A 72 3.22 11.73 -3.88
CA TYR A 72 2.46 10.49 -3.79
C TYR A 72 1.54 10.34 -5.00
N THR A 73 1.10 9.11 -5.24
CA THR A 73 0.18 8.76 -6.32
C THR A 73 -0.92 7.88 -5.78
N HIS A 74 -2.14 8.10 -6.29
CA HIS A 74 -3.30 7.30 -5.95
C HIS A 74 -3.28 5.95 -6.68
N LEU A 75 -3.86 4.93 -6.05
CA LEU A 75 -4.14 3.68 -6.74
C LEU A 75 -5.33 3.87 -7.70
N PRO A 76 -5.39 3.11 -8.81
CA PRO A 76 -6.59 3.09 -9.63
C PRO A 76 -7.80 2.59 -8.81
N PRO A 77 -9.03 3.02 -9.15
CA PRO A 77 -10.22 2.65 -8.39
C PRO A 77 -10.32 1.12 -8.19
N HIS A 78 -10.47 0.67 -6.94
CA HIS A 78 -10.77 -0.74 -6.67
C HIS A 78 -12.26 -0.99 -6.96
N GLU A 79 -12.56 -1.70 -8.04
CA GLU A 79 -13.92 -2.14 -8.30
C GLU A 79 -14.36 -3.16 -7.22
N PRO A 80 -15.50 -2.95 -6.53
CA PRO A 80 -15.93 -3.85 -5.48
C PRO A 80 -16.19 -5.24 -6.07
N GLN A 81 -15.44 -6.24 -5.59
CA GLN A 81 -15.81 -7.64 -5.80
C GLN A 81 -17.13 -7.87 -5.07
N ARG A 82 -18.17 -8.21 -5.83
CA ARG A 82 -19.49 -8.62 -5.35
C ARG A 82 -19.39 -9.83 -4.42
#